data_AF-A0A2H0WSF2-F1
#
_entry.id   AF-A0A2H0WSF2-F1
#
_cell.length_a   1.000
_cell.length_b   1.000
_cell.length_c   1.000
_cell.angle_alpha   90.00
_cell.angle_beta   90.00
_cell.angle_gamma   90.00
#
_symmetry.space_group_name_H-M   'P 1'
#
loop_
_entity.id
_entity.type
_entity.pdbx_description
1 polymer ?
#
loop_
_entity_poly.entity_id
_entity_poly.type
_entity_poly.pdbx_seq_one_letter_code
_entity_poly.pdbx_strand_id
1 'polypeptide(L)'
;MNFKVRPLQGDIAVLNLKNRQLLEVLWSLGKLEEFFHKEVTQVSADQKESFFTMFDNLQDKLERELNTLSLKNERIAKTSTTLEMEIIKEFSDGPMN
;
A
#
# COMPACT_ATOMS: atom_id res chain seq x y z
N MET A 1 -0.90 -9.50 7.44
CA MET A 1 -1.53 -8.55 6.50
C MET A 1 -1.69 -9.26 5.19
N ASN A 2 -2.93 -9.52 4.79
CA ASN A 2 -3.25 -10.22 3.55
C ASN A 2 -3.46 -9.17 2.48
N PHE A 3 -2.39 -8.81 1.76
CA PHE A 3 -2.51 -7.92 0.61
C PHE A 3 -2.71 -8.74 -0.65
N LYS A 4 -3.76 -8.41 -1.41
CA LYS A 4 -4.01 -8.95 -2.74
C LYS A 4 -3.69 -7.89 -3.76
N VAL A 5 -2.66 -8.15 -4.57
CA VAL A 5 -2.27 -7.30 -5.69
C VAL A 5 -2.92 -7.86 -6.96
N ARG A 6 -3.67 -7.02 -7.68
CA ARG A 6 -4.35 -7.39 -8.92
C ARG A 6 -3.91 -6.46 -10.05
N PRO A 7 -3.43 -6.97 -11.19
CA PRO A 7 -3.20 -6.12 -12.35
C PRO A 7 -4.53 -5.66 -12.94
N LEU A 8 -4.61 -4.37 -13.24
CA LEU A 8 -5.70 -3.75 -14.02
C LEU A 8 -5.31 -3.67 -15.50
N GLN A 9 -4.03 -3.37 -15.78
CA GLN A 9 -3.48 -3.32 -17.12
C GLN A 9 -2.01 -3.75 -17.13
N GLY A 10 -1.56 -4.41 -18.21
CA GLY A 10 -0.18 -4.88 -18.36
C GLY A 10 0.06 -6.26 -17.74
N ASP A 11 1.30 -6.75 -17.84
CA ASP A 11 1.68 -8.08 -17.35
C ASP A 11 2.40 -7.98 -16.00
N ILE A 12 1.79 -8.48 -14.93
CA ILE A 12 2.38 -8.48 -13.58
C ILE A 12 3.59 -9.42 -13.45
N ALA A 13 3.73 -10.40 -14.35
CA ALA A 13 4.87 -11.32 -14.35
C ALA A 13 6.21 -10.61 -14.61
N VAL A 14 6.16 -9.39 -15.17
CA VAL A 14 7.35 -8.56 -15.41
C VAL A 14 7.86 -7.85 -14.16
N LEU A 15 7.10 -7.87 -13.06
CA LEU A 15 7.48 -7.23 -11.81
C LEU A 15 8.31 -8.13 -10.90
N ASN A 16 9.27 -7.52 -10.21
CA ASN A 16 9.89 -8.13 -9.05
C ASN A 16 9.02 -7.92 -7.79
N LEU A 17 7.98 -8.74 -7.61
CA LEU A 17 7.13 -8.72 -6.41
C LEU A 17 7.88 -9.12 -5.12
N LYS A 18 9.10 -9.67 -5.24
CA LYS A 18 10.01 -9.93 -4.12
C LYS A 18 10.92 -8.74 -3.81
N ASN A 19 10.69 -7.58 -4.44
CA ASN A 19 11.41 -6.36 -4.12
C ASN A 19 11.17 -6.01 -2.64
N ARG A 20 12.26 -5.96 -1.86
CA ARG A 20 12.19 -5.71 -0.41
C ARG A 20 11.56 -4.36 -0.09
N GLN A 21 11.90 -3.33 -0.85
CA GLN A 21 11.35 -1.98 -0.66
C GLN A 21 9.85 -1.94 -0.96
N LEU A 22 9.40 -2.66 -2.00
CA LEU A 22 7.97 -2.81 -2.27
C LEU A 22 7.25 -3.41 -1.06
N LEU A 23 7.77 -4.52 -0.55
CA LEU A 23 7.18 -5.19 0.61
C LEU A 23 7.20 -4.30 1.87
N GLU A 24 8.27 -3.54 2.09
CA GLU A 24 8.41 -2.60 3.21
C GLU A 24 7.40 -1.44 3.13
N VAL A 25 7.19 -0.86 1.94
CA VAL A 25 6.22 0.23 1.73
C VAL A 25 4.79 -0.28 1.91
N LEU A 26 4.45 -1.43 1.30
CA LEU A 26 3.14 -2.06 1.49
C LEU A 26 2.87 -2.43 2.96
N TRP A 27 3.90 -2.93 3.64
CA TRP A 27 3.81 -3.24 5.06
C TRP A 27 3.55 -1.96 5.89
N SER A 28 4.25 -0.89 5.58
CA SER A 28 4.11 0.40 6.27
C SER A 28 2.73 1.00 6.08
N LEU A 29 2.17 0.95 4.86
CA LEU A 29 0.79 1.38 4.57
C LEU A 29 -0.23 0.59 5.42
N GLY A 30 -0.10 -0.74 5.44
CA GLY A 30 -1.02 -1.56 6.23
C GLY A 30 -0.94 -1.30 7.73
N LYS A 31 0.27 -1.04 8.25
CA LYS A 31 0.48 -0.69 9.66
C LYS A 31 -0.03 0.70 10.00
N LEU A 32 0.13 1.65 9.09
CA LEU A 32 -0.38 3.01 9.24
C LEU A 32 -1.91 2.98 9.39
N GLU A 33 -2.62 2.26 8.53
CA GLU A 33 -4.07 2.08 8.66
C GLU A 33 -4.47 1.38 9.98
N GLU A 34 -3.77 0.31 10.38
CA GLU A 34 -4.04 -0.39 11.65
C GLU A 34 -3.89 0.56 12.84
N PHE A 35 -2.83 1.38 12.84
CA PHE A 35 -2.59 2.40 13.84
C PHE A 35 -3.73 3.43 13.87
N PHE A 36 -4.14 3.92 12.70
CA PHE A 36 -5.24 4.88 12.60
C PHE A 36 -6.53 4.34 13.20
N HIS A 37 -6.94 3.14 12.80
CA HIS A 37 -8.18 2.53 13.30
C HIS A 37 -8.16 2.34 14.83
N LYS A 38 -6.99 2.03 15.39
CA LYS A 38 -6.81 1.84 16.83
C LYS A 38 -6.86 3.15 17.61
N GLU A 39 -6.26 4.21 17.08
CA GLU A 39 -6.02 5.45 17.83
C GLU A 39 -7.07 6.53 17.54
N VAL A 40 -7.74 6.54 16.39
CA VAL A 40 -8.69 7.60 16.01
C VAL A 40 -9.83 7.81 17.02
N THR A 41 -10.25 6.75 17.71
CA THR A 41 -11.29 6.81 18.75
C THR A 41 -10.79 7.39 20.07
N GLN A 42 -9.47 7.39 20.29
CA GLN A 42 -8.80 7.89 21.49
C GLN A 42 -8.36 9.34 21.35
N VAL A 43 -8.34 9.88 20.12
CA VAL A 43 -7.96 11.27 19.85
C VAL A 43 -9.08 12.23 20.25
N SER A 44 -8.73 13.20 21.10
CA SER A 44 -9.66 14.25 21.55
C SER A 44 -10.13 15.12 20.37
N ALA A 45 -11.34 15.68 20.47
CA ALA A 45 -11.94 16.46 19.39
C ALA A 45 -11.03 17.60 18.89
N ASP A 46 -10.36 18.28 19.81
CA ASP A 46 -9.47 19.41 19.52
C ASP A 46 -8.17 18.99 18.80
N GLN A 47 -7.81 17.70 18.86
CA GLN A 47 -6.61 17.15 18.23
C GLN A 47 -6.90 16.37 16.94
N LYS A 48 -8.17 16.10 16.63
CA LYS A 48 -8.56 15.28 15.48
C LYS A 48 -8.07 15.84 14.15
N GLU A 49 -8.18 17.15 13.95
CA GLU A 49 -7.72 17.80 12.71
C GLU A 49 -6.21 17.62 12.50
N SER A 50 -5.41 17.82 13.56
CA SER A 50 -3.96 17.60 13.50
C SER A 50 -3.60 16.14 13.26
N PHE A 51 -4.33 15.21 13.90
CA PHE A 51 -4.15 13.78 13.71
C PHE A 51 -4.45 13.35 12.27
N PHE A 52 -5.59 13.79 11.70
CA PHE A 52 -5.95 13.50 10.31
C PHE A 52 -4.94 14.07 9.33
N THR A 53 -4.54 15.34 9.51
CA THR A 53 -3.52 15.97 8.67
C THR A 53 -2.20 15.21 8.72
N MET A 54 -1.78 14.75 9.91
CA MET A 54 -0.56 13.95 10.05
C MET A 54 -0.69 12.60 9.33
N PHE A 55 -1.83 11.93 9.49
CA PHE A 55 -2.09 10.65 8.85
C PHE A 55 -2.09 10.76 7.33
N ASP A 56 -2.82 11.73 6.78
CA ASP A 56 -2.89 11.98 5.34
C ASP A 56 -1.50 12.21 4.76
N ASN A 57 -0.68 13.06 5.40
CA ASN A 57 0.69 13.33 4.97
C ASN A 57 1.58 12.07 4.97
N LEU A 58 1.40 11.16 5.94
CA LEU A 58 2.15 9.91 6.00
C LEU A 58 1.70 8.93 4.92
N GLN A 59 0.39 8.83 4.68
CA GLN A 59 -0.16 7.99 3.63
C GLN A 59 0.32 8.46 2.26
N ASP A 60 0.17 9.74 1.98
CA ASP A 60 0.66 10.42 0.78
C ASP A 60 2.13 10.14 0.49
N LYS A 61 2.96 10.18 1.54
CA LYS A 61 4.39 9.91 1.42
C LYS A 61 4.64 8.46 0.99
N LEU A 62 3.97 7.51 1.62
CA LEU A 62 4.12 6.08 1.31
C LEU A 62 3.60 5.75 -0.09
N GLU A 63 2.51 6.37 -0.53
CA GLU A 63 1.99 6.23 -1.90
C GLU A 63 2.97 6.78 -2.94
N ARG A 64 3.59 7.93 -2.67
CA ARG A 64 4.65 8.48 -3.53
C ARG A 64 5.90 7.58 -3.57
N GLU A 65 6.30 7.02 -2.43
CA GLU A 65 7.40 6.05 -2.37
C GLU A 65 7.07 4.83 -3.23
N LEU A 66 5.86 4.27 -3.09
CA LEU A 66 5.38 3.13 -3.88
C LEU A 66 5.45 3.41 -5.39
N ASN A 67 4.97 4.58 -5.82
CA ASN A 67 4.95 4.98 -7.22
C ASN A 67 6.33 5.26 -7.83
N THR A 68 7.34 5.54 -7.00
CA THR A 68 8.72 5.78 -7.45
C THR A 68 9.60 4.52 -7.40
N LEU A 69 9.08 3.41 -6.86
CA LEU A 69 9.82 2.15 -6.85
C LEU A 69 10.07 1.63 -8.27
N SER A 70 11.35 1.35 -8.57
CA SER A 70 11.71 0.63 -9.78
C SER A 70 11.43 -0.86 -9.59
N LEU A 71 10.27 -1.30 -10.06
CA LEU A 71 9.83 -2.70 -9.99
C LEU A 71 10.24 -3.52 -11.23
N LYS A 72 10.92 -2.89 -12.20
CA LYS A 72 11.34 -3.54 -13.45
C LYS A 72 12.31 -4.68 -13.16
N ASN A 73 11.93 -5.88 -13.58
CA ASN A 73 12.83 -7.02 -13.58
C ASN A 73 13.83 -6.86 -14.73
N GLU A 74 15.12 -6.71 -14.43
CA GLU A 74 16.18 -6.41 -15.42
C GLU A 74 16.22 -7.43 -16.59
N ARG A 75 15.71 -8.64 -16.36
CA ARG A 75 15.65 -9.71 -17.36
C ARG A 75 14.54 -9.56 -18.41
N ILE A 76 13.50 -8.78 -18.16
CA ILE A 76 12.26 -8.72 -18.98
C ILE A 76 12.08 -7.34 -19.66
N ALA A 77 13.01 -6.40 -19.45
CA ALA A 77 12.90 -4.98 -19.82
C ALA A 77 12.83 -4.64 -21.33
N LYS A 78 12.59 -5.61 -22.23
CA LYS A 78 12.49 -5.38 -23.68
C LYS A 78 11.11 -4.92 -24.17
N THR A 79 10.05 -5.01 -23.35
CA THR A 79 8.72 -4.52 -23.71
C THR A 79 8.29 -3.41 -22.76
N SER A 80 8.25 -2.18 -23.25
CA SER A 80 7.74 -1.03 -22.52
C SER A 80 6.21 -1.08 -22.43
N THR A 81 5.69 -1.83 -21.47
CA THR A 81 4.26 -1.82 -21.15
C THR A 81 4.06 -1.07 -19.84
N THR A 82 3.19 -0.06 -19.88
CA THR A 82 2.62 0.54 -18.67
C THR A 82 1.88 -0.56 -17.91
N LEU A 83 2.14 -0.64 -16.61
CA LEU A 83 1.46 -1.57 -15.72
C LEU A 83 0.65 -0.75 -14.71
N GLU A 84 -0.62 -1.09 -14.60
CA GLU A 84 -1.53 -0.53 -13.60
C GLU A 84 -2.00 -1.67 -12.71
N MET A 85 -1.99 -1.47 -11.39
CA MET A 85 -2.37 -2.49 -10.42
C MET A 85 -3.16 -1.88 -9.27
N GLU A 86 -4.08 -2.67 -8.76
CA GLU A 86 -4.80 -2.41 -7.53
C GLU A 86 -4.18 -3.22 -6.39
N ILE A 87 -4.02 -2.61 -5.22
CA ILE A 87 -3.57 -3.27 -4.01
C ILE A 87 -4.72 -3.22 -3.00
N ILE A 88 -5.26 -4.38 -2.69
CA ILE A 88 -6.39 -4.54 -1.77
C ILE A 88 -5.86 -5.16 -0.49
N LYS A 89 -6.13 -4.54 0.66
CA LYS A 89 -5.96 -5.18 1.96
C LYS A 89 -7.19 -6.02 2.26
N GLU A 90 -7.03 -7.33 2.36
CA GLU A 90 -8.09 -8.23 2.78
C GLU A 90 -8.23 -8.17 4.30
N PHE A 91 -9.37 -7.66 4.74
CA PHE A 91 -9.83 -7.87 6.11
C PHE A 91 -10.40 -9.28 6.14
N SER A 92 -9.73 -10.19 6.85
CA SER A 92 -10.30 -11.50 7.14
C SER A 92 -11.41 -11.30 8.18
N ASP A 93 -12.58 -10.85 7.73
CA ASP A 93 -13.83 -11.14 8.42
C ASP A 93 -14.02 -12.65 8.33
N GLY A 94 -13.79 -13.35 9.44
CA GLY A 94 -14.24 -14.72 9.56
C GLY A 94 -15.75 -14.77 9.31
N PRO A 95 -16.28 -15.82 8.65
CA PRO A 95 -17.72 -16.00 8.62
C PRO A 95 -18.19 -16.16 10.06
N MET A 96 -18.99 -15.22 10.55
CA MET A 96 -19.88 -15.45 11.69
C MET A 96 -20.82 -16.60 11.29
N ASN A 97 -20.51 -17.80 11.78
CA ASN A 97 -21.41 -18.94 11.85
C ASN A 97 -21.79 -19.18 13.31
#